data_AF-A0A945HLW6-F1
#
_entry.id   AF-A0A945HLW6-F1
#
_cell.length_a   1.000
_cell.length_b   1.000
_cell.length_c   1.000
_cell.angle_alpha   90.00
_cell.angle_beta   90.00
_cell.angle_gamma   90.00
#
_symmetry.space_group_name_H-M   'P 1'
#
loop_
_entity.id
_entity.type
_entity.pdbx_description
1 polymer ?
#
loop_
_entity_poly.entity_id
_entity_poly.type
_entity_poly.pdbx_seq_one_letter_code
_entity_poly.pdbx_strand_id
1 'polypeptide(L)' 'MQDCLVVELKSVKEIQPIFEAQILTYMHLLKAPKGIIINFICLNLFKKGQKTFVNDIFRELPG' A
#
# COMPACT_ATOMS: atom_id res chain seq x y z
N MET A 1 -16.71 5.84 9.80
CA MET A 1 -15.24 5.65 9.80
C MET A 1 -14.80 5.95 8.38
N GLN A 2 -13.96 6.95 8.14
CA GLN A 2 -13.53 7.25 6.77
C GLN A 2 -12.79 6.01 6.22
N ASP A 3 -13.17 5.57 5.03
CA ASP A 3 -12.45 4.58 4.24
C ASP A 3 -11.06 5.13 3.90
N CYS A 4 -10.15 5.10 4.87
CA CYS A 4 -8.84 5.71 4.76
C CYS A 4 -7.94 4.76 3.98
N LEU A 5 -7.49 5.23 2.81
CA LEU A 5 -6.55 4.53 1.95
C LEU A 5 -5.18 5.20 2.07
N VAL A 6 -4.19 4.47 2.59
CA VAL A 6 -2.81 4.96 2.62
C VAL A 6 -2.20 4.82 1.24
N VAL A 7 -1.62 5.90 0.69
CA VAL A 7 -0.97 5.87 -0.63
C VAL A 7 0.49 6.25 -0.48
N GLU A 8 1.38 5.36 -0.93
CA GLU A 8 2.82 5.56 -0.96
C GLU A 8 3.26 5.69 -2.43
N LEU A 9 3.86 6.82 -2.81
CA LEU A 9 4.35 7.05 -4.18
C LEU A 9 5.87 6.80 -4.24
N LYS A 10 6.32 6.11 -5.29
CA LYS A 10 7.73 5.85 -5.55
C LYS A 10 8.08 6.12 -7.01
N SER A 11 9.36 6.41 -7.23
CA SER A 11 9.99 6.49 -8.54
C SER A 11 11.33 5.76 -8.46
N VAL A 12 11.26 4.43 -8.35
CA VAL A 12 12.44 3.56 -8.13
C VAL A 12 12.47 2.43 -9.13
N LYS A 13 13.66 1.91 -9.48
CA LYS A 13 13.81 0.81 -10.44
C LYS A 13 13.09 -0.47 -9.99
N GLU A 14 13.08 -0.74 -8.68
CA GLU A 14 12.45 -1.91 -8.08
C GLU A 14 11.85 -1.56 -6.71
N ILE A 15 10.69 -2.13 -6.40
CA ILE A 15 10.07 -2.03 -5.08
C ILE A 15 10.81 -3.00 -4.15
N GLN A 16 11.58 -2.46 -3.21
CA GLN A 16 12.26 -3.26 -2.20
C GLN A 16 11.32 -3.58 -1.02
N PRO A 17 11.55 -4.71 -0.30
CA PRO A 17 10.72 -5.10 0.85
C PRO A 17 10.58 -4.04 1.95
N ILE A 18 11.57 -3.16 2.10
CA ILE A 18 11.53 -2.05 3.07
C ILE A 18 10.37 -1.08 2.81
N PHE A 19 9.97 -0.87 1.56
CA PHE A 19 8.84 0.01 1.22
C PHE A 19 7.50 -0.62 1.63
N GLU A 20 7.42 -1.94 1.66
CA GLU A 20 6.25 -2.66 2.16
C GLU A 20 6.15 -2.53 3.68
N ALA A 21 7.26 -2.70 4.39
CA ALA A 21 7.30 -2.47 5.84
C ALA A 21 6.91 -1.03 6.21
N GLN A 22 7.34 -0.06 5.40
CA GLN A 22 7.01 1.36 5.59
C GLN A 22 5.50 1.61 5.49
N ILE A 23 4.85 1.18 4.39
CA ILE A 23 3.40 1.41 4.23
C ILE A 23 2.59 0.65 5.29
N LEU A 24 2.98 -0.58 5.66
CA LEU A 24 2.32 -1.34 6.73
C LEU A 24 2.41 -0.63 8.08
N THR A 25 3.56 0.00 8.37
CA THR A 25 3.75 0.80 9.59
C THR A 25 2.80 2.00 9.61
N TYR A 26 2.68 2.74 8.49
CA TYR A 26 1.74 3.86 8.40
C TYR A 26 0.29 3.40 8.51
N MET A 27 -0.08 2.29 7.86
CA MET A 27 -1.42 1.70 7.97
C MET A 27 -1.75 1.33 9.41
N HIS A 28 -0.80 0.79 10.18
CA HIS A 28 -0.98 0.49 11.59
C HIS A 28 -1.18 1.76 12.44
N LEU A 29 -0.31 2.76 12.27
CA LEU A 29 -0.37 4.02 13.04
C LEU A 29 -1.66 4.81 12.75
N LEU A 30 -2.09 4.85 11.49
CA LEU A 30 -3.28 5.57 11.04
C LEU A 30 -4.57 4.76 11.21
N LYS A 31 -4.48 3.50 11.68
CA LYS A 31 -5.61 2.56 11.75
C LYS A 31 -6.36 2.46 10.41
N ALA A 32 -5.61 2.48 9.31
CA ALA A 32 -6.15 2.43 7.96
C ALA A 32 -6.27 0.98 7.47
N PRO A 33 -7.42 0.59 6.89
CA PRO A 33 -7.65 -0.80 6.46
C PRO A 33 -6.87 -1.21 5.22
N LYS A 34 -6.55 -0.25 4.34
CA LYS A 34 -5.98 -0.49 3.02
C LYS A 34 -4.81 0.44 2.73
N GLY A 35 -3.86 -0.05 1.96
CA GLY A 35 -2.76 0.74 1.44
C GLY A 35 -2.40 0.37 0.00
N ILE A 36 -1.87 1.31 -0.75
CA ILE A 36 -1.37 1.10 -2.12
C ILE A 36 -0.01 1.76 -2.27
N ILE A 37 0.96 1.02 -2.78
CA ILE A 37 2.20 1.59 -3.31
C ILE A 37 2.04 1.77 -4.82
N ILE A 38 2.34 2.96 -5.33
CA ILE A 38 2.39 3.28 -6.76
C ILE A 38 3.82 3.64 -7.15
N ASN A 39 4.43 2.86 -8.05
CA ASN A 39 5.74 3.12 -8.62
C ASN A 39 5.63 3.62 -10.05
N PHE A 40 6.02 4.88 -10.28
CA PHE A 40 5.95 5.52 -11.60
C PHE A 40 7.09 5.14 -12.53
N ILE A 41 8.18 4.54 -12.03
CA ILE A 41 9.22 3.93 -12.88
C ILE A 41 8.76 2.53 -13.27
N CYS A 42 7.78 2.45 -14.17
CA CYS A 42 7.33 1.20 -14.76
C CYS A 42 6.83 1.40 -16.20
N LEU A 43 6.96 0.35 -17.02
CA LEU A 43 6.43 0.36 -18.39
C LEU A 43 4.89 0.31 -18.44
N ASN A 44 4.24 -0.16 -17.37
CA ASN A 44 2.79 -0.25 -17.28
C ASN A 44 2.32 -0.13 -15.82
N LEU A 45 1.67 0.99 -15.50
CA LEU A 45 1.24 1.33 -14.14
C LEU A 45 0.21 0.35 -13.58
N PHE A 46 -0.80 0.01 -14.39
CA PHE A 46 -1.92 -0.84 -13.95
C PHE A 46 -1.52 -2.29 -13.71
N LYS A 47 -0.60 -2.85 -14.50
CA LYS A 47 -0.19 -4.26 -14.39
C LYS A 47 1.04 -4.50 -13.52
N LYS A 48 1.95 -3.51 -13.43
CA LYS A 48 3.28 -3.69 -12.80
C LYS A 48 3.72 -2.54 -11.91
N GLY A 49 2.96 -1.44 -11.87
CA GLY A 49 3.32 -0.24 -11.14
C GLY A 49 2.54 -0.03 -9.85
N GLN A 50 1.66 -0.95 -9.45
CA GLN A 50 0.94 -0.84 -8.19
C GLN A 50 1.00 -2.14 -7.37
N LYS A 51 1.04 -1.98 -6.04
CA LYS A 51 0.91 -3.08 -5.08
C LYS A 51 -0.04 -2.68 -3.96
N THR A 52 -1.05 -3.51 -3.70
CA THR A 52 -2.09 -3.25 -2.70
C THR A 52 -1.85 -4.09 -1.45
N PHE A 53 -2.16 -3.51 -0.29
CA PHE A 53 -1.97 -4.10 1.03
C PHE A 53 -3.28 -3.99 1.84
N VAL A 54 -3.52 -4.99 2.69
CA VAL A 54 -4.61 -5.02 3.68
C VAL A 54 -3.97 -5.38 5.02
N ASN A 55 -4.27 -4.62 6.06
CA ASN A 55 -3.75 -4.84 7.41
C ASN A 55 -4.55 -5.95 8.13
N ASP A 56 -3.89 -6.70 9.01
CA ASP A 56 -4.50 -7.76 9.84
C ASP A 56 -5.64 -7.25 10.71
N ILE A 57 -5.59 -5.98 11.14
CA ILE A 57 -6.66 -5.31 11.91
C ILE A 57 -8.02 -5.38 11.19
N PHE A 58 -8.01 -5.52 9.86
CA PHE A 58 -9.21 -5.46 9.03
C PHE A 58 -9.41 -6.72 8.17
N ARG A 59 -8.63 -7.78 8.38
CA ARG A 59 -8.83 -9.08 7.73
C ARG A 59 -10.12 -9.78 8.15
N GLU A 60 -10.64 -9.45 9.34
CA GLU A 60 -11.82 -10.08 9.93
C GLU A 60 -13.11 -9.27 9.78
N LEU A 61 -13.08 -8.10 9.12
CA LEU A 61 -14.33 -7.37 8.86
C LEU A 61 -15.16 -8.10 7.79
N PRO A 62 -16.45 -8.38 8.03
CA PRO A 62 -17.33 -8.95 7.02
C PRO A 62 -17.45 -7.96 5.84
N GLY A 63 -17.18 -8.46 4.65
CA GLY A 63 -17.35 -7.73 3.39
C GLY A 63 -18.79 -7.54 2.98
#